data_AF-A0A1N7HXJ2-F1
#
_entry.id   AF-A0A1N7HXJ2-F1
#
_cell.length_a   1.000
_cell.length_b   1.000
_cell.length_c   1.000
_cell.angle_alpha   90.00
_cell.angle_beta   90.00
_cell.angle_gamma   90.00
#
_symmetry.space_group_name_H-M   'P 1'
#
loop_
_entity.id
_entity.type
_entity.pdbx_description
1 polymer ?
#
loop_
_entity_poly.entity_id
_entity_poly.type
_entity_poly.pdbx_seq_one_letter_code
_entity_poly.pdbx_strand_id
1 'polypeptide(L)'
;MITIKTFKFESNLAFVSSYLKEQHIPHFADLKTKSLLSDEKTKYEILKIIEDLKIDEADVEPDREILEGYKEWNENMYNPGYYTGGKSPSFSHDKSNYLTLGFVTLLSGLACCVELIYGDNFSKTFFWIMVGIISLISFSFFYQYFKYKKRNSN
;
A
#
# COMPACT_ATOMS: atom_id res chain seq x y z
N MET A 1 -1.59 5.57 33.82
CA MET A 1 -1.56 4.50 32.80
C MET A 1 -0.13 4.20 32.39
N ILE A 2 0.22 2.92 32.39
CA ILE A 2 1.51 2.37 31.97
C ILE A 2 1.28 1.43 30.78
N THR A 3 2.28 1.26 29.92
CA THR A 3 2.22 0.25 28.85
C THR A 3 2.32 -1.15 29.45
N ILE A 4 1.32 -1.98 29.16
CA ILE A 4 1.25 -3.38 29.63
C ILE A 4 1.90 -4.31 28.63
N LYS A 5 1.52 -4.19 27.35
CA LYS A 5 2.06 -4.97 26.23
C LYS A 5 1.91 -4.18 24.93
N THR A 6 2.91 -4.30 24.06
CA THR A 6 2.83 -3.86 22.67
C THR A 6 2.63 -5.08 21.78
N PHE A 7 1.65 -5.01 20.88
CA PHE A 7 1.27 -6.09 19.97
C PHE A 7 1.88 -5.84 18.59
N LYS A 8 2.24 -6.89 17.88
CA LYS A 8 2.71 -6.80 16.50
C LYS A 8 1.55 -6.48 15.55
N PHE A 9 0.42 -7.15 15.77
CA PHE A 9 -0.79 -7.06 14.96
C PHE A 9 -1.85 -6.18 15.62
N GLU A 10 -2.42 -5.23 14.87
CA GLU A 10 -3.50 -4.36 15.36
C GLU A 10 -4.77 -5.16 15.70
N SER A 11 -5.06 -6.20 14.92
CA SER A 11 -6.17 -7.13 15.16
C SER A 11 -6.06 -7.84 16.52
N ASN A 12 -4.85 -8.22 16.93
CA ASN A 12 -4.62 -8.88 18.21
C ASN A 12 -4.87 -7.91 19.38
N LEU A 13 -4.41 -6.66 19.26
CA LEU A 13 -4.74 -5.61 20.24
C LEU A 13 -6.25 -5.34 20.31
N ALA A 14 -6.92 -5.25 19.16
CA ALA A 14 -8.38 -5.03 19.11
C ALA A 14 -9.15 -6.20 19.73
N PHE A 15 -8.70 -7.44 19.50
CA PHE A 15 -9.26 -8.64 20.10
C PHE A 15 -9.09 -8.62 21.62
N VAL A 16 -7.87 -8.40 22.12
CA VAL A 16 -7.60 -8.31 23.56
C VAL A 16 -8.40 -7.18 24.20
N SER A 17 -8.46 -6.01 23.57
CA SER A 17 -9.22 -4.87 24.07
C SER A 17 -10.71 -5.20 24.18
N SER A 18 -11.28 -5.89 23.19
CA SER A 18 -12.68 -6.33 23.23
C SER A 18 -12.91 -7.32 24.37
N TYR A 19 -12.02 -8.30 24.54
CA TYR A 19 -12.10 -9.30 25.61
C TYR A 19 -12.01 -8.66 27.01
N LEU A 20 -11.07 -7.73 27.21
CA LEU A 20 -10.93 -7.00 28.48
C LEU A 20 -12.14 -6.11 28.77
N LYS A 21 -12.76 -5.55 27.73
CA LYS A 21 -13.98 -4.75 27.86
C LYS A 21 -15.17 -5.60 28.31
N GLU A 22 -15.31 -6.81 27.79
CA GLU A 22 -16.33 -7.78 28.25
C GLU A 22 -16.14 -8.16 29.72
N GLN A 23 -14.89 -8.26 30.17
CA GLN A 23 -14.55 -8.51 31.58
C GLN A 23 -14.58 -7.26 32.47
N HIS A 24 -14.99 -6.11 31.93
CA HIS A 24 -15.07 -4.83 32.65
C HIS A 24 -13.72 -4.36 33.24
N ILE A 25 -12.60 -4.76 32.64
CA ILE A 25 -11.26 -4.38 33.09
C ILE A 25 -10.89 -3.01 32.47
N PRO A 26 -10.57 -1.99 33.27
CA PRO A 26 -10.18 -0.67 32.76
C PRO A 26 -8.86 -0.75 31.97
N HIS A 27 -8.89 -0.32 30.71
CA HIS A 27 -7.73 -0.26 29.85
C HIS A 27 -7.93 0.77 28.73
N PHE A 28 -6.85 1.11 28.05
CA PHE A 28 -6.84 1.94 26.85
C PHE A 28 -6.00 1.24 25.78
N ALA A 29 -6.58 1.06 24.59
CA ALA A 29 -5.90 0.48 23.44
C ALA A 29 -5.51 1.59 22.47
N ASP A 30 -4.21 1.85 22.35
CA ASP A 30 -3.67 2.75 21.34
C ASP A 30 -3.36 1.97 20.07
N LEU A 31 -4.27 2.05 19.09
CA LEU A 31 -4.12 1.37 17.80
C LEU A 31 -2.94 1.93 16.97
N LYS A 32 -2.57 3.21 17.15
CA LYS A 32 -1.45 3.80 16.40
C LYS A 32 -0.12 3.24 16.85
N THR A 33 0.08 3.13 18.16
CA THR A 33 1.31 2.59 18.75
C THR A 33 1.22 1.09 19.04
N LYS A 34 0.09 0.47 18.69
CA LYS A 34 -0.23 -0.95 18.95
C LYS A 34 -0.02 -1.34 20.40
N SER A 35 -0.28 -0.42 21.32
CA SER A 35 0.05 -0.57 22.73
C SER A 35 -1.22 -0.63 23.58
N LEU A 36 -1.27 -1.62 24.48
CA LEU A 36 -2.27 -1.73 25.51
C LEU A 36 -1.77 -1.04 26.78
N LEU A 37 -2.51 -0.04 27.24
CA LEU A 37 -2.22 0.73 28.43
C LEU A 37 -3.27 0.46 29.51
N SER A 38 -2.86 0.37 30.76
CA SER A 38 -3.77 0.24 31.90
C SER A 38 -3.10 0.80 33.16
N ASP A 39 -3.79 0.75 34.29
CA ASP A 39 -3.21 1.12 35.57
C ASP A 39 -2.34 -0.01 36.13
N GLU A 40 -1.42 0.36 37.02
CA GLU A 40 -0.44 -0.59 37.55
C GLU A 40 -1.08 -1.70 38.40
N LYS A 41 -2.24 -1.42 39.00
CA LYS A 41 -3.01 -2.38 39.81
C LYS A 41 -3.55 -3.56 38.99
N THR A 42 -3.95 -3.31 37.75
CA THR A 42 -4.56 -4.30 36.84
C THR A 42 -3.54 -4.97 35.92
N LYS A 43 -2.27 -4.55 35.95
CA LYS A 43 -1.21 -5.06 35.09
C LYS A 43 -1.08 -6.58 35.11
N TYR A 44 -0.98 -7.18 36.30
CA TYR A 44 -0.73 -8.62 36.44
C TYR A 44 -1.93 -9.46 35.97
N GLU A 45 -3.14 -9.00 36.24
CA GLU A 45 -4.38 -9.63 35.78
C GLU A 45 -4.44 -9.63 34.25
N ILE A 46 -4.19 -8.48 33.63
CA ILE A 46 -4.19 -8.33 32.16
C ILE A 46 -3.11 -9.21 31.51
N LEU A 47 -1.90 -9.23 32.07
CA LEU A 47 -0.81 -10.06 31.52
C LEU A 47 -1.17 -11.55 31.56
N LYS A 48 -1.77 -12.01 32.66
CA LYS A 48 -2.23 -13.39 32.79
C LYS A 48 -3.31 -13.72 31.76
N ILE A 49 -4.31 -12.85 31.57
CA ILE A 49 -5.34 -13.03 30.54
C ILE A 49 -4.70 -13.15 29.16
N ILE A 50 -3.76 -12.29 28.82
CA ILE A 50 -3.08 -12.32 27.52
C ILE A 50 -2.33 -13.64 27.31
N GLU A 51 -1.68 -14.15 28.35
CA GLU A 51 -0.98 -15.44 28.31
C GLU A 51 -1.96 -16.61 28.13
N ASP A 52 -3.08 -16.59 28.87
CA ASP A 52 -4.15 -17.59 28.77
C ASP A 52 -4.83 -17.61 27.39
N LEU A 53 -4.93 -16.44 26.73
CA LEU A 53 -5.47 -16.31 25.37
C LEU A 53 -4.56 -16.94 24.29
N LYS A 54 -3.31 -17.29 24.61
CA LYS A 54 -2.35 -17.93 23.70
C LYS A 54 -2.31 -17.27 22.31
N ILE A 55 -2.27 -15.94 22.29
CA ILE A 55 -2.28 -15.17 21.05
C ILE A 55 -1.00 -15.43 20.28
N ASP A 56 -1.14 -15.90 19.04
CA ASP A 56 -0.02 -16.06 18.13
C ASP A 56 0.45 -14.68 17.63
N GLU A 57 1.72 -14.40 17.92
CA GLU A 57 2.43 -13.18 17.49
C GLU A 57 3.62 -13.54 16.57
N ALA A 58 3.78 -14.83 16.22
CA ALA A 58 4.83 -15.27 15.30
C ALA A 58 4.54 -14.77 13.89
N ASP A 59 5.59 -14.38 13.17
CA ASP A 59 5.46 -14.12 11.73
C ASP A 59 5.61 -15.42 10.95
N VAL A 60 4.92 -15.50 9.82
CA VAL A 60 5.44 -16.28 8.71
C VAL A 60 6.41 -15.37 7.99
N GLU A 61 7.72 -15.56 8.18
CA GLU A 61 8.74 -14.72 7.52
C GLU A 61 8.53 -14.76 6.00
N PRO A 62 8.10 -13.65 5.37
CA PRO A 62 7.93 -13.64 3.93
C PRO A 62 9.30 -13.45 3.29
N ASP A 63 9.50 -14.05 2.12
CA ASP A 63 10.74 -13.88 1.36
C ASP A 63 10.96 -12.40 1.02
N ARG A 64 12.08 -11.84 1.49
CA ARG A 64 12.33 -10.38 1.38
C ARG A 64 12.40 -9.92 -0.06
N GLU A 65 12.89 -10.76 -0.97
CA GLU A 65 12.95 -10.48 -2.41
C GLU A 65 11.57 -10.33 -3.03
N ILE A 66 10.56 -11.06 -2.53
CA ILE A 66 9.18 -10.94 -3.00
C ILE A 66 8.58 -9.61 -2.52
N LEU A 67 8.96 -9.13 -1.33
CA LEU A 67 8.42 -7.91 -0.72
C LEU A 67 9.01 -6.60 -1.27
N GLU A 68 10.20 -6.61 -1.86
CA GLU A 68 10.85 -5.39 -2.37
C GLU A 68 10.02 -4.68 -3.45
N GLY A 69 9.29 -5.43 -4.28
CA GLY A 69 8.38 -4.88 -5.28
C GLY A 69 7.05 -4.33 -4.72
N TYR A 70 6.74 -4.63 -3.45
CA TYR A 70 5.47 -4.30 -2.82
C TYR A 70 5.69 -3.55 -1.50
N LYS A 71 6.61 -2.58 -1.49
CA LYS A 71 6.94 -1.78 -0.30
C LYS A 71 5.71 -1.24 0.43
N GLU A 72 4.72 -0.74 -0.32
CA GLU A 72 3.46 -0.25 0.25
C GLU A 72 2.65 -1.35 0.94
N TRP A 73 2.63 -2.58 0.40
CA TRP A 73 2.01 -3.72 1.07
C TRP A 73 2.81 -4.16 2.29
N ASN A 74 4.13 -4.22 2.16
CA ASN A 74 5.00 -4.64 3.26
C ASN A 74 4.83 -3.73 4.48
N GLU A 75 4.74 -2.42 4.26
CA GLU A 75 4.53 -1.44 5.33
C GLU A 75 3.12 -1.50 5.95
N ASN A 76 2.11 -1.98 5.21
CA ASN A 76 0.71 -2.01 5.64
C ASN A 76 0.13 -3.41 5.89
N MET A 77 0.94 -4.48 5.82
CA MET A 77 0.44 -5.87 5.82
C MET A 77 -0.37 -6.26 7.06
N TYR A 78 -0.20 -5.53 8.18
CA TYR A 78 -0.92 -5.77 9.43
C TYR A 78 -1.98 -4.71 9.74
N ASN A 79 -2.30 -3.83 8.78
CA ASN A 79 -3.36 -2.82 8.89
C ASN A 79 -4.57 -3.23 8.03
N PRO A 80 -5.58 -3.90 8.59
CA PRO A 80 -6.75 -4.34 7.82
C PRO A 80 -7.58 -3.18 7.27
N GLY A 81 -7.54 -2.01 7.92
CA GLY A 81 -8.21 -0.79 7.45
C GLY A 81 -7.65 -0.23 6.14
N TYR A 82 -6.36 -0.49 5.89
CA TYR A 82 -5.67 -0.03 4.69
C TYR A 82 -6.27 -0.64 3.40
N TYR A 83 -6.57 -1.94 3.41
CA TYR A 83 -7.08 -2.67 2.23
C TYR A 83 -8.60 -2.65 2.09
N THR A 84 -9.32 -2.64 3.22
CA THR A 84 -10.80 -2.58 3.24
C THR A 84 -11.34 -1.23 2.74
N GLY A 85 -10.52 -0.18 2.74
CA GLY A 85 -10.83 1.13 2.17
C GLY A 85 -10.71 1.24 0.65
N GLY A 86 -10.51 0.14 -0.08
CA GLY A 86 -10.44 0.13 -1.55
C GLY A 86 -9.11 0.58 -2.15
N LYS A 87 -8.07 0.78 -1.31
CA LYS A 87 -6.71 0.98 -1.79
C LYS A 87 -6.11 -0.37 -2.18
N SER A 88 -6.22 -0.69 -3.46
CA SER A 88 -5.44 -1.76 -4.08
C SER A 88 -4.23 -1.12 -4.77
N PRO A 89 -3.00 -1.35 -4.27
CA PRO A 89 -1.80 -0.93 -4.95
C PRO A 89 -1.71 -1.65 -6.29
N SER A 90 -1.98 -0.91 -7.37
CA SER A 90 -1.75 -1.40 -8.72
C SER A 90 -0.52 -0.72 -9.30
N PHE A 91 0.21 -1.44 -10.15
CA PHE A 91 1.34 -0.91 -10.90
C PHE A 91 1.02 0.43 -11.60
N SER A 92 -0.25 0.61 -12.01
CA SER A 92 -0.77 1.83 -12.65
C SER A 92 -1.01 3.01 -11.71
N HIS A 93 -1.07 2.82 -10.38
CA HIS A 93 -1.21 3.91 -9.41
C HIS A 93 0.13 4.40 -8.85
N ASP A 94 1.18 3.56 -8.90
CA ASP A 94 2.51 3.96 -8.44
C ASP A 94 3.21 4.84 -9.48
N LYS A 95 3.43 6.10 -9.12
CA LYS A 95 4.08 7.12 -9.95
C LYS A 95 5.55 6.82 -10.21
N SER A 96 6.18 5.93 -9.46
CA SER A 96 7.54 5.46 -9.73
C SER A 96 7.62 4.72 -11.08
N ASN A 97 6.54 4.04 -11.48
CA ASN A 97 6.45 3.25 -12.72
C ASN A 97 6.09 4.08 -13.96
N TYR A 98 5.72 5.36 -13.78
CA TYR A 98 5.21 6.19 -14.87
C TYR A 98 6.28 6.47 -15.94
N LEU A 99 7.57 6.42 -15.59
CA LEU A 99 8.64 6.51 -16.60
C LEU A 99 8.55 5.34 -17.60
N THR A 100 8.44 4.12 -17.08
CA THR A 100 8.29 2.91 -17.88
C THR A 100 7.00 2.94 -18.70
N LEU A 101 5.87 3.30 -18.08
CA LEU A 101 4.58 3.43 -18.78
C LEU A 101 4.64 4.47 -19.91
N GLY A 102 5.32 5.59 -19.70
CA GLY A 102 5.53 6.61 -20.74
C GLY A 102 6.32 6.06 -21.93
N PHE A 103 7.42 5.32 -21.69
CA PHE A 103 8.18 4.70 -22.78
C PHE A 103 7.41 3.60 -23.50
N VAL A 104 6.73 2.72 -22.78
CA VAL A 104 5.91 1.65 -23.37
C VAL A 104 4.81 2.24 -24.24
N THR A 105 4.09 3.25 -23.75
CA THR A 105 3.05 3.96 -24.52
C THR A 105 3.62 4.60 -25.77
N LEU A 106 4.76 5.26 -25.66
CA LEU A 106 5.39 5.93 -26.80
C LEU A 106 5.85 4.92 -27.87
N LEU A 107 6.57 3.86 -27.47
CA LEU A 107 7.08 2.85 -28.40
C LEU A 107 5.97 2.04 -29.07
N SER A 108 4.99 1.57 -28.29
CA SER A 108 3.82 0.86 -28.84
C SER A 108 2.99 1.77 -29.75
N GLY A 109 2.76 3.01 -29.35
CA GLY A 109 2.05 3.98 -30.18
C GLY A 109 2.78 4.29 -31.49
N LEU A 110 4.10 4.43 -31.45
CA LEU A 110 4.91 4.61 -32.66
C LEU A 110 4.84 3.39 -33.58
N ALA A 111 4.85 2.17 -33.04
CA ALA A 111 4.66 0.95 -33.82
C ALA A 111 3.29 0.95 -34.53
N CYS A 112 2.21 1.33 -33.82
CA CYS A 112 0.89 1.50 -34.43
C CYS A 112 0.88 2.57 -35.53
N CYS A 113 1.60 3.69 -35.32
CA CYS A 113 1.74 4.72 -36.34
C CYS A 113 2.44 4.21 -37.61
N VAL A 114 3.47 3.36 -37.46
CA VAL A 114 4.14 2.72 -38.60
C VAL A 114 3.17 1.81 -39.35
N GLU A 115 2.42 0.96 -38.64
CA GLU A 115 1.42 0.08 -39.24
C GLU A 115 0.35 0.86 -40.02
N LEU A 116 -0.12 1.99 -39.46
CA LEU A 116 -1.08 2.86 -40.14
C LEU A 116 -0.56 3.42 -41.47
N ILE A 117 0.74 3.73 -41.58
CA ILE A 117 1.35 4.24 -42.82
C ILE A 117 1.32 3.20 -43.92
N TYR A 118 1.52 1.92 -43.58
CA TYR A 118 1.54 0.82 -44.53
C TYR A 118 0.15 0.22 -44.82
N GLY A 119 -0.89 0.67 -44.11
CA GLY A 119 -2.25 0.21 -44.33
C GLY A 119 -2.89 0.78 -45.60
N ASP A 120 -3.75 -0.02 -46.24
CA ASP A 120 -4.43 0.34 -47.50
C ASP A 120 -5.33 1.59 -47.39
N ASN A 121 -5.75 1.94 -46.17
CA ASN A 121 -6.67 3.05 -45.89
C ASN A 121 -5.99 4.21 -45.12
N PHE A 122 -4.75 4.54 -45.48
CA PHE A 122 -4.02 5.60 -44.80
C PHE A 122 -4.74 6.96 -44.86
N SER A 123 -5.01 7.55 -43.69
CA SER A 123 -5.53 8.90 -43.53
C SER A 123 -4.52 9.77 -42.81
N LYS A 124 -4.01 10.80 -43.48
CA LYS A 124 -3.06 11.76 -42.92
C LYS A 124 -3.62 12.48 -41.69
N THR A 125 -4.89 12.85 -41.73
CA THR A 125 -5.57 13.51 -40.60
C THR A 125 -5.63 12.58 -39.39
N PHE A 126 -6.08 11.33 -39.59
CA PHE A 126 -6.16 10.34 -38.53
C PHE A 126 -4.79 10.02 -37.94
N PHE A 127 -3.76 9.89 -38.78
CA PHE A 127 -2.39 9.67 -38.36
C PHE A 127 -1.89 10.75 -37.39
N TRP A 128 -2.05 12.03 -37.73
CA TRP A 128 -1.60 13.12 -36.87
C TRP A 128 -2.41 13.22 -35.58
N ILE A 129 -3.70 12.89 -35.60
CA ILE A 129 -4.53 12.78 -34.39
C ILE A 129 -3.95 11.71 -33.45
N MET A 130 -3.62 10.52 -33.98
CA MET A 130 -3.04 9.43 -33.20
C MET A 130 -1.67 9.81 -32.62
N VAL A 131 -0.79 10.41 -33.43
CA VAL A 131 0.51 10.93 -32.96
C VAL A 131 0.31 11.92 -31.81
N GLY A 132 -0.66 12.83 -31.93
CA GLY A 132 -1.00 13.80 -30.89
C GLY A 132 -1.44 13.12 -29.59
N ILE A 133 -2.35 12.14 -29.67
CA ILE A 133 -2.85 11.39 -28.51
C ILE A 133 -1.72 10.63 -27.81
N ILE A 134 -0.91 9.87 -28.56
CA ILE A 134 0.22 9.10 -28.01
C ILE A 134 1.22 10.03 -27.32
N SER A 135 1.52 11.17 -27.94
CA SER A 135 2.44 12.17 -27.39
C SER A 135 1.92 12.79 -26.09
N LEU A 136 0.63 13.14 -26.04
CA LEU A 136 -0.01 13.71 -24.86
C LEU A 136 -0.04 12.74 -23.68
N ILE A 137 -0.39 11.47 -23.93
CA ILE A 137 -0.41 10.44 -22.89
C ILE A 137 1.01 10.19 -22.37
N SER A 138 1.98 10.00 -23.26
CA SER A 138 3.38 9.78 -22.88
C SER A 138 3.96 10.96 -22.11
N PHE A 139 3.68 12.19 -22.56
CA PHE A 139 4.07 13.41 -21.86
C PHE A 139 3.45 13.50 -20.46
N SER A 140 2.17 13.16 -20.31
CA SER A 140 1.50 13.14 -19.00
C SER A 140 2.18 12.17 -18.03
N PHE A 141 2.56 10.97 -18.50
CA PHE A 141 3.31 10.01 -17.69
C PHE A 141 4.68 10.55 -17.28
N PHE A 142 5.46 11.06 -18.22
CA PHE A 142 6.78 11.64 -17.93
C PHE A 142 6.70 12.81 -16.96
N TYR A 143 5.78 13.76 -17.19
CA TYR A 143 5.58 14.91 -16.33
C TYR A 143 5.27 14.50 -14.88
N GLN A 144 4.35 13.55 -14.71
CA GLN A 144 3.98 13.05 -13.39
C GLN A 144 5.12 12.30 -12.70
N TYR A 145 5.89 11.50 -13.44
CA TYR A 145 7.10 10.84 -12.92
C TYR A 145 8.14 11.86 -12.45
N PHE A 146 8.48 12.86 -13.27
CA PHE A 146 9.46 13.87 -12.89
C PHE A 146 9.00 14.73 -11.70
N LYS A 147 7.70 15.05 -11.64
CA LYS A 147 7.10 15.72 -10.48
C LYS A 147 7.20 14.87 -9.22
N TYR A 148 6.94 13.57 -9.32
CA TYR A 148 7.09 12.61 -8.21
C TYR A 148 8.55 12.52 -7.75
N LYS A 149 9.49 12.31 -8.69
CA LYS A 149 10.93 12.22 -8.39
C LYS A 149 11.46 13.48 -7.70
N LYS A 150 11.06 14.67 -8.19
CA LYS A 150 11.45 15.95 -7.56
C LYS A 150 10.97 16.07 -6.11
N ARG A 151 9.78 15.57 -5.80
CA ARG A 151 9.21 15.63 -4.45
C ARG A 151 9.91 14.69 -3.46
N ASN A 152 10.39 13.55 -3.94
CA ASN A 152 10.97 12.49 -3.10
C ASN A 152 12.51 12.49 -3.09
N SER A 153 13.15 13.40 -3.82
CA SER A 153 14.62 13.57 -3.84
C SER A 153 15.11 14.70 -2.90
N ASN A 154 14.18 15.33 -2.16
CA ASN A 154 14.44 16.26 -1.06
C ASN A 154 14.10 15.59 0.26
#